data_AF-A0A074Z4B3-F1
#
_entry.id   AF-A0A074Z4B3-F1
#
_cell.length_a   1.000
_cell.length_b   1.000
_cell.length_c   1.000
_cell.angle_alpha   90.00
_cell.angle_beta   90.00
_cell.angle_gamma   90.00
#
_symmetry.space_group_name_H-M   'P 1'
#
loop_
_entity.id
_entity.type
_entity.pdbx_description
1 polymer ?
#
loop_
_entity_poly.entity_id
_entity_poly.type
_entity_poly.pdbx_seq_one_letter_code
_entity_poly.pdbx_strand_id
1 'polypeptide(L)'
;MPGRITFLLLALTLLLTACRAAIVEKHFNLTWVNANPDGLQERKVIGVNNAWPLPVLDVNKGDRLIVHVYNDLETTTSSIHWHGLFQNSTNEMDGPSMFTQCPIVPGESFTYDFTVDQSGTYWYHCHTDNCYPDGERQALVVHDSDAWFADQYKEEFAVTVSDWYHNMVEDITFLDLSKGQRRLPSTSSTMLTWIAALSPTGAEPIPDSFLFNDTINTKISVEPNTTYLLRIINTGAFVAQYFYIEDHNFTIVEVDGVFTEPEEASVLYVAVAQRYSVLFTTKESTARNYGLVTIADQVLLDGIPDTLVLNQTNWLQYNPSASFDAVNVTLNIVDENPGFDDYSLVPYDKEPLFENPTKVINLTISMGILDNGKPYAFFNDQTYTRPKVPSLYTALTAGEEATNEAVYGEYTNSFVLNHLEVVEVVLTNNDGGSHPFHYHGHNFQVVSRFPSYGEDFYSLSDDVSPSAFDPNNHTAFPTYPIRRDVVVVPPMGNVVLRFIADNPGVWAFHCHIDWHMRQGLAATFIEAPLEMQKRISVPDDHFAACKAAGISYEGNAAANTKDYLDLKGQNKPARPVPAGFEARGIVALVFSCIAALVGLAAIAW
;
A
#
# COMPACT_ATOMS: atom_id res chain seq x y z
N MET A 1 0.60 -65.35 14.16
CA MET A 1 1.10 -64.05 13.66
C MET A 1 -0.02 -63.01 13.64
N PRO A 2 -0.53 -62.50 14.79
CA PRO A 2 -1.59 -61.48 14.79
C PRO A 2 -1.05 -60.04 14.84
N GLY A 3 0.19 -59.83 15.27
CA GLY A 3 0.74 -58.49 15.54
C GLY A 3 1.19 -57.67 14.32
N ARG A 4 1.24 -58.26 13.11
CA ARG A 4 1.69 -57.55 11.90
C ARG A 4 0.57 -56.78 11.18
N ILE A 5 -0.68 -57.17 11.34
CA ILE A 5 -1.83 -56.50 10.69
C ILE A 5 -2.24 -55.27 11.50
N THR A 6 -2.16 -55.35 12.84
CA THR A 6 -2.46 -54.21 13.73
C THR A 6 -1.44 -53.08 13.60
N PHE A 7 -0.16 -53.41 13.35
CA PHE A 7 0.89 -52.40 13.12
C PHE A 7 0.74 -51.68 11.77
N LEU A 8 0.22 -52.37 10.74
CA LEU A 8 -0.05 -51.77 9.43
C LEU A 8 -1.26 -50.82 9.46
N LEU A 9 -2.30 -51.18 10.21
CA LEU A 9 -3.49 -50.32 10.41
C LEU A 9 -3.17 -49.09 11.24
N LEU A 10 -2.32 -49.22 12.29
CA LEU A 10 -1.87 -48.06 13.07
C LEU A 10 -0.98 -47.12 12.25
N ALA A 11 -0.09 -47.67 11.41
CA ALA A 11 0.73 -46.89 10.49
C ALA A 11 -0.09 -46.20 9.40
N LEU A 12 -1.19 -46.81 8.92
CA LEU A 12 -2.08 -46.20 7.93
C LEU A 12 -2.95 -45.09 8.55
N THR A 13 -3.30 -45.17 9.83
CA THR A 13 -3.97 -44.07 10.55
C THR A 13 -3.01 -42.95 10.97
N LEU A 14 -1.74 -43.26 11.22
CA LEU A 14 -0.67 -42.26 11.43
C LEU A 14 -0.20 -41.59 10.13
N LEU A 15 -0.51 -42.17 8.97
CA LEU A 15 -0.32 -41.54 7.65
C LEU A 15 -1.51 -40.66 7.22
N LEU A 16 -2.60 -40.61 8.02
CA LEU A 16 -3.78 -39.79 7.74
C LEU A 16 -3.79 -38.44 8.47
N THR A 17 -2.75 -38.12 9.25
CA THR A 17 -2.42 -36.73 9.62
C THR A 17 -1.57 -36.09 8.51
N ALA A 18 -2.02 -36.23 7.27
CA ALA A 18 -1.53 -35.41 6.17
C ALA A 18 -2.30 -34.08 6.23
N CYS A 19 -1.59 -32.94 6.24
CA CYS A 19 -2.19 -31.61 6.09
C CYS A 19 -3.28 -31.67 5.02
N ARG A 20 -4.54 -31.46 5.43
CA ARG A 20 -5.63 -31.31 4.48
C ARG A 20 -5.58 -29.87 3.97
N ALA A 21 -4.91 -29.67 2.84
CA ALA A 21 -5.16 -28.50 2.01
C ALA A 21 -6.67 -28.47 1.68
N ALA A 22 -7.37 -27.48 2.20
CA ALA A 22 -8.78 -27.25 1.94
C ALA A 22 -8.96 -26.36 0.71
N ILE A 23 -10.14 -26.44 0.10
CA ILE A 23 -10.58 -25.43 -0.86
C ILE A 23 -11.44 -24.44 -0.09
N VAL A 24 -11.01 -23.18 -0.07
CA VAL A 24 -11.77 -22.06 0.49
C VAL A 24 -12.37 -21.29 -0.68
N GLU A 25 -13.65 -21.53 -0.94
CA GLU A 25 -14.37 -20.93 -2.06
C GLU A 25 -15.28 -19.79 -1.57
N LYS A 26 -15.24 -18.65 -2.25
CA LYS A 26 -16.04 -17.45 -1.95
C LYS A 26 -16.70 -16.91 -3.21
N HIS A 27 -17.89 -16.34 -3.05
CA HIS A 27 -18.59 -15.61 -4.09
C HIS A 27 -18.81 -14.17 -3.64
N PHE A 28 -18.17 -13.25 -4.35
CA PHE A 28 -18.21 -11.81 -4.09
C PHE A 28 -19.06 -11.14 -5.15
N ASN A 29 -20.27 -10.73 -4.80
CA ASN A 29 -21.04 -9.77 -5.60
C ASN A 29 -20.71 -8.35 -5.14
N LEU A 30 -20.00 -7.57 -5.95
CA LEU A 30 -19.62 -6.18 -5.62
C LEU A 30 -20.83 -5.27 -5.80
N THR A 31 -21.25 -4.58 -4.74
CA THR A 31 -22.47 -3.78 -4.70
C THR A 31 -22.26 -2.48 -3.95
N TRP A 32 -22.96 -1.41 -4.33
CA TRP A 32 -23.01 -0.19 -3.53
C TRP A 32 -23.89 -0.37 -2.28
N VAL A 33 -23.36 -0.01 -1.12
CA VAL A 33 -24.11 0.06 0.15
C VAL A 33 -23.88 1.41 0.83
N ASN A 34 -24.82 1.85 1.66
CA ASN A 34 -24.63 3.04 2.48
C ASN A 34 -24.00 2.64 3.82
N ALA A 35 -22.96 3.37 4.24
CA ALA A 35 -22.29 3.18 5.52
C ALA A 35 -22.05 4.53 6.22
N ASN A 36 -22.03 4.50 7.56
CA ASN A 36 -21.71 5.64 8.43
C ASN A 36 -20.86 5.16 9.62
N PRO A 37 -19.61 4.75 9.38
CA PRO A 37 -18.78 4.09 10.39
C PRO A 37 -18.28 5.03 11.49
N ASP A 38 -18.17 6.33 11.22
CA ASP A 38 -17.76 7.34 12.19
C ASP A 38 -18.93 8.04 12.88
N GLY A 39 -20.17 7.77 12.45
CA GLY A 39 -21.37 8.39 12.98
C GLY A 39 -21.58 9.84 12.55
N LEU A 40 -20.77 10.36 11.62
CA LEU A 40 -20.79 11.76 11.18
C LEU A 40 -21.53 11.93 9.85
N GLN A 41 -21.25 11.09 8.86
CA GLN A 41 -21.85 11.18 7.52
C GLN A 41 -22.11 9.80 6.92
N GLU A 42 -23.35 9.58 6.48
CA GLU A 42 -23.67 8.43 5.63
C GLU A 42 -23.13 8.67 4.21
N ARG A 43 -22.38 7.70 3.68
CA ARG A 43 -21.86 7.72 2.31
C ARG A 43 -22.02 6.37 1.64
N LYS A 44 -21.91 6.35 0.30
CA LYS A 44 -21.83 5.12 -0.47
C LYS A 44 -20.44 4.49 -0.33
N VAL A 45 -20.40 3.18 -0.17
CA VAL A 45 -19.20 2.35 -0.21
C VAL A 45 -19.43 1.08 -1.01
N ILE A 46 -18.34 0.52 -1.53
CA ILE A 46 -18.31 -0.76 -2.20
C ILE A 46 -18.31 -1.86 -1.14
N GLY A 47 -19.38 -2.65 -1.13
CA GLY A 47 -19.56 -3.81 -0.29
C GLY A 47 -19.58 -5.12 -1.09
N VAL A 48 -19.55 -6.24 -0.38
CA VAL A 48 -19.71 -7.58 -0.95
C VAL A 48 -21.05 -8.14 -0.49
N ASN A 49 -21.84 -8.64 -1.43
CA ASN A 49 -23.14 -9.28 -1.19
C ASN A 49 -24.12 -8.37 -0.42
N ASN A 50 -24.18 -7.08 -0.79
CA ASN A 50 -24.96 -6.02 -0.13
C ASN A 50 -24.60 -5.80 1.35
N ALA A 51 -23.37 -6.10 1.74
CA ALA A 51 -22.86 -5.87 3.08
C ALA A 51 -21.48 -5.20 3.05
N TRP A 52 -21.26 -4.32 4.03
CA TRP A 52 -19.97 -3.73 4.34
C TRP A 52 -19.84 -3.65 5.87
N PRO A 53 -18.65 -3.90 6.46
CA PRO A 53 -17.36 -4.20 5.82
C PRO A 53 -17.31 -5.53 5.05
N LEU A 54 -16.31 -5.68 4.19
CA LEU A 54 -16.05 -6.94 3.49
C LEU A 54 -15.67 -8.06 4.48
N PRO A 55 -15.85 -9.34 4.13
CA PRO A 55 -15.53 -10.44 5.04
C PRO A 55 -14.03 -10.62 5.23
N VAL A 56 -13.57 -10.83 6.47
CA VAL A 56 -12.20 -11.29 6.71
C VAL A 56 -12.03 -12.65 6.04
N LEU A 57 -10.98 -12.77 5.22
CA LEU A 57 -10.61 -14.06 4.64
C LEU A 57 -9.68 -14.77 5.59
N ASP A 58 -10.07 -15.98 5.97
CA ASP A 58 -9.40 -16.79 6.97
C ASP A 58 -9.10 -18.14 6.34
N VAL A 59 -7.82 -18.42 6.13
CA VAL A 59 -7.32 -19.60 5.40
C VAL A 59 -6.12 -20.20 6.14
N ASN A 60 -5.82 -21.46 5.89
CA ASN A 60 -4.59 -22.08 6.39
C ASN A 60 -3.52 -22.09 5.30
N LYS A 61 -2.26 -22.07 5.69
CA LYS A 61 -1.14 -22.32 4.80
C LYS A 61 -1.34 -23.63 4.03
N GLY A 62 -1.23 -23.56 2.71
CA GLY A 62 -1.46 -24.66 1.78
C GLY A 62 -2.92 -24.81 1.30
N ASP A 63 -3.87 -24.03 1.81
CA ASP A 63 -5.24 -24.00 1.28
C ASP A 63 -5.27 -23.39 -0.13
N ARG A 64 -6.23 -23.82 -0.94
CA ARG A 64 -6.53 -23.23 -2.24
C ARG A 64 -7.67 -22.23 -2.08
N LEU A 65 -7.40 -20.96 -2.34
CA LEU A 65 -8.39 -19.88 -2.27
C LEU A 65 -8.98 -19.65 -3.67
N ILE A 66 -10.30 -19.75 -3.78
CA ILE A 66 -11.05 -19.47 -5.01
C ILE A 66 -12.07 -18.37 -4.71
N VAL A 67 -11.95 -17.24 -5.38
CA VAL A 67 -12.87 -16.10 -5.22
C VAL A 67 -13.49 -15.73 -6.55
N HIS A 68 -14.78 -16.03 -6.68
CA HIS A 68 -15.60 -15.63 -7.82
C HIS A 68 -16.13 -14.23 -7.59
N VAL A 69 -15.68 -13.27 -8.38
CA VAL A 69 -16.11 -11.87 -8.32
C VAL A 69 -17.12 -11.63 -9.44
N TYR A 70 -18.25 -11.02 -9.10
CA TYR A 70 -19.19 -10.43 -10.05
C TYR A 70 -19.30 -8.94 -9.74
N ASN A 71 -19.03 -8.09 -10.72
CA ASN A 71 -19.10 -6.64 -10.53
C ASN A 71 -20.51 -6.13 -10.85
N ASP A 72 -21.36 -5.95 -9.82
CA ASP A 72 -22.72 -5.40 -9.95
C ASP A 72 -22.77 -3.89 -9.64
N LEU A 73 -21.62 -3.22 -9.66
CA LEU A 73 -21.54 -1.77 -9.58
C LEU A 73 -22.01 -1.14 -10.90
N GLU A 74 -22.61 0.04 -10.86
CA GLU A 74 -23.23 0.64 -12.05
C GLU A 74 -22.21 1.13 -13.08
N THR A 75 -21.18 1.84 -12.62
CA THR A 75 -20.19 2.52 -13.48
C THR A 75 -18.74 2.25 -13.09
N THR A 76 -18.52 1.67 -11.91
CA THR A 76 -17.20 1.53 -11.31
C THR A 76 -16.60 0.19 -11.68
N THR A 77 -15.39 0.22 -12.21
CA THR A 77 -14.59 -0.98 -12.47
C THR A 77 -13.85 -1.40 -11.21
N SER A 78 -13.56 -2.70 -11.08
CA SER A 78 -12.84 -3.24 -9.93
C SER A 78 -11.80 -4.28 -10.38
N SER A 79 -10.88 -4.61 -9.48
CA SER A 79 -10.04 -5.80 -9.48
C SER A 79 -9.60 -6.06 -8.04
N ILE A 80 -9.27 -7.29 -7.65
CA ILE A 80 -8.85 -7.59 -6.28
C ILE A 80 -7.37 -7.96 -6.27
N HIS A 81 -6.55 -7.18 -5.57
CA HIS A 81 -5.17 -7.50 -5.25
C HIS A 81 -5.05 -8.18 -3.89
N TRP A 82 -4.15 -9.15 -3.80
CA TRP A 82 -3.88 -9.96 -2.61
C TRP A 82 -2.57 -9.52 -1.95
N HIS A 83 -2.65 -8.38 -1.25
CA HIS A 83 -1.49 -7.66 -0.74
C HIS A 83 -0.55 -8.54 0.07
N GLY A 84 0.71 -8.63 -0.38
CA GLY A 84 1.79 -9.38 0.25
C GLY A 84 1.84 -10.87 -0.10
N LEU A 85 0.86 -11.39 -0.85
CA LEU A 85 0.97 -12.74 -1.42
C LEU A 85 1.88 -12.70 -2.66
N PHE A 86 2.84 -13.61 -2.72
CA PHE A 86 3.86 -13.70 -3.74
C PHE A 86 3.31 -14.11 -5.10
N GLN A 87 2.15 -14.77 -5.14
CA GLN A 87 1.54 -15.27 -6.38
C GLN A 87 2.54 -16.08 -7.22
N ASN A 88 3.35 -16.91 -6.54
CA ASN A 88 4.40 -17.67 -7.19
C ASN A 88 3.79 -18.65 -8.20
N SER A 89 4.16 -18.48 -9.48
CA SER A 89 3.60 -19.23 -10.61
C SER A 89 2.12 -18.97 -10.89
N THR A 90 1.52 -17.95 -10.27
CA THR A 90 0.13 -17.50 -10.48
C THR A 90 0.06 -15.97 -10.62
N ASN A 91 1.06 -15.34 -11.25
CA ASN A 91 1.14 -13.88 -11.38
C ASN A 91 -0.09 -13.27 -12.09
N GLU A 92 -0.80 -14.01 -12.94
CA GLU A 92 -2.08 -13.61 -13.50
C GLU A 92 -3.15 -13.36 -12.41
N MET A 93 -3.08 -14.04 -11.27
CA MET A 93 -4.01 -13.91 -10.15
C MET A 93 -3.66 -12.75 -9.21
N ASP A 94 -2.63 -11.94 -9.50
CA ASP A 94 -2.16 -10.89 -8.61
C ASP A 94 -3.15 -9.74 -8.42
N GLY A 95 -3.98 -9.39 -9.41
CA GLY A 95 -5.03 -8.37 -9.23
C GLY A 95 -4.83 -6.94 -9.74
N PRO A 96 -3.61 -6.37 -9.91
CA PRO A 96 -3.47 -4.97 -10.32
C PRO A 96 -3.85 -4.75 -11.79
N SER A 97 -4.82 -3.86 -12.00
CA SER A 97 -5.32 -3.52 -13.33
C SER A 97 -4.24 -2.86 -14.19
N MET A 98 -4.16 -3.28 -15.46
CA MET A 98 -3.15 -2.89 -16.45
C MET A 98 -1.71 -3.32 -16.13
N PHE A 99 -1.49 -4.03 -15.02
CA PHE A 99 -0.25 -4.76 -14.77
C PHE A 99 -0.44 -6.23 -15.15
N THR A 100 -1.25 -6.97 -14.39
CA THR A 100 -1.43 -8.41 -14.55
C THR A 100 -2.77 -8.78 -15.19
N GLN A 101 -3.75 -7.87 -15.14
CA GLN A 101 -5.06 -8.11 -15.75
C GLN A 101 -5.72 -6.85 -16.31
N CYS A 102 -6.79 -7.03 -17.09
CA CYS A 102 -7.75 -5.96 -17.37
C CYS A 102 -8.71 -5.77 -16.17
N PRO A 103 -9.28 -4.57 -16.01
CA PRO A 103 -10.28 -4.33 -14.98
C PRO A 103 -11.56 -5.14 -15.22
N ILE A 104 -12.21 -5.54 -14.13
CA ILE A 104 -13.53 -6.16 -14.11
C ILE A 104 -14.56 -5.04 -14.26
N VAL A 105 -15.15 -4.91 -15.44
CA VAL A 105 -16.16 -3.86 -15.71
C VAL A 105 -17.54 -4.26 -15.16
N PRO A 106 -18.45 -3.28 -14.93
CA PRO A 106 -19.84 -3.54 -14.59
C PRO A 106 -20.51 -4.64 -15.41
N GLY A 107 -21.15 -5.60 -14.74
CA GLY A 107 -21.88 -6.73 -15.33
C GLY A 107 -21.02 -7.94 -15.69
N GLU A 108 -19.71 -7.91 -15.45
CA GLU A 108 -18.79 -9.01 -15.77
C GLU A 108 -18.36 -9.80 -14.52
N SER A 109 -17.88 -11.02 -14.75
CA SER A 109 -17.35 -11.90 -13.71
C SER A 109 -15.87 -12.21 -13.93
N PHE A 110 -15.15 -12.48 -12.84
CA PHE A 110 -13.74 -12.86 -12.86
C PHE A 110 -13.45 -13.80 -11.68
N THR A 111 -12.64 -14.83 -11.89
CA THR A 111 -12.28 -15.78 -10.83
C THR A 111 -10.79 -15.69 -10.50
N TYR A 112 -10.50 -15.42 -9.23
CA TYR A 112 -9.16 -15.59 -8.68
C TYR A 112 -9.03 -17.01 -8.11
N ASP A 113 -7.99 -17.73 -8.49
CA ASP A 113 -7.80 -19.14 -8.12
C ASP A 113 -6.31 -19.46 -7.94
N PHE A 114 -5.86 -19.55 -6.68
CA PHE A 114 -4.47 -19.83 -6.36
C PHE A 114 -4.33 -20.56 -5.02
N THR A 115 -3.17 -21.18 -4.80
CA THR A 115 -2.81 -21.81 -3.52
C THR A 115 -2.08 -20.81 -2.64
N VAL A 116 -2.46 -20.71 -1.38
CA VAL A 116 -1.86 -19.80 -0.40
C VAL A 116 -0.73 -20.54 0.32
N ASP A 117 0.49 -20.49 -0.23
CA ASP A 117 1.69 -21.15 0.36
C ASP A 117 2.55 -20.19 1.20
N GLN A 118 1.91 -19.20 1.80
CA GLN A 118 2.51 -18.26 2.75
C GLN A 118 1.79 -18.36 4.09
N SER A 119 2.29 -17.68 5.11
CA SER A 119 1.73 -17.63 6.45
C SER A 119 1.82 -16.23 7.01
N GLY A 120 0.85 -15.81 7.80
CA GLY A 120 0.87 -14.53 8.50
C GLY A 120 -0.30 -13.63 8.14
N THR A 121 -0.06 -12.32 8.24
CA THR A 121 -1.07 -11.27 8.18
C THR A 121 -0.97 -10.50 6.87
N TYR A 122 -2.03 -10.62 6.08
CA TYR A 122 -2.19 -9.99 4.78
C TYR A 122 -3.54 -9.27 4.74
N TRP A 123 -3.84 -8.69 3.59
CA TRP A 123 -5.12 -8.07 3.31
C TRP A 123 -5.37 -8.13 1.81
N TYR A 124 -6.60 -7.90 1.41
CA TYR A 124 -6.97 -7.80 0.02
C TYR A 124 -7.72 -6.50 -0.19
N HIS A 125 -7.51 -5.88 -1.35
CA HIS A 125 -8.11 -4.60 -1.65
C HIS A 125 -8.25 -4.41 -3.14
N CYS A 126 -9.10 -3.46 -3.51
CA CYS A 126 -9.27 -3.12 -4.90
C CYS A 126 -8.04 -2.41 -5.48
N HIS A 127 -7.61 -2.80 -6.68
CA HIS A 127 -6.40 -2.29 -7.35
C HIS A 127 -6.68 -1.80 -8.78
N THR A 128 -7.83 -1.14 -8.92
CA THR A 128 -8.26 -0.46 -10.15
C THR A 128 -8.59 0.99 -9.83
N ASP A 129 -7.84 1.93 -10.40
CA ASP A 129 -8.00 3.34 -10.05
C ASP A 129 -7.82 3.56 -8.53
N ASN A 130 -8.87 3.99 -7.83
CA ASN A 130 -8.83 4.43 -6.45
C ASN A 130 -10.07 3.91 -5.68
N CYS A 131 -10.43 2.66 -5.91
CA CYS A 131 -11.67 2.05 -5.41
C CYS A 131 -11.60 1.58 -3.95
N TYR A 132 -10.43 1.15 -3.45
CA TYR A 132 -10.38 0.56 -2.10
C TYR A 132 -10.65 1.53 -0.95
N PRO A 133 -10.31 2.84 -1.02
CA PRO A 133 -10.73 3.79 0.01
C PRO A 133 -12.25 3.97 0.05
N ASP A 134 -12.94 3.66 -1.06
CA ASP A 134 -14.39 3.55 -1.13
C ASP A 134 -14.96 2.24 -0.56
N GLY A 135 -14.15 1.47 0.18
CA GLY A 135 -14.59 0.41 1.07
C GLY A 135 -14.25 -1.00 0.61
N GLU A 136 -13.76 -1.20 -0.63
CA GLU A 136 -13.38 -2.51 -1.17
C GLU A 136 -12.00 -2.97 -0.65
N ARG A 137 -11.94 -3.29 0.65
CA ARG A 137 -10.74 -3.75 1.36
C ARG A 137 -11.12 -4.58 2.58
N GLN A 138 -10.31 -5.59 2.93
CA GLN A 138 -10.37 -6.29 4.22
C GLN A 138 -9.13 -7.15 4.49
N ALA A 139 -8.91 -7.51 5.76
CA ALA A 139 -7.89 -8.46 6.19
C ALA A 139 -8.00 -9.85 5.52
N LEU A 140 -6.83 -10.46 5.30
CA LEU A 140 -6.62 -11.85 4.89
C LEU A 140 -5.63 -12.47 5.87
N VAL A 141 -6.08 -13.39 6.70
CA VAL A 141 -5.26 -14.09 7.69
C VAL A 141 -4.93 -15.47 7.18
N VAL A 142 -3.64 -15.81 7.17
CA VAL A 142 -3.15 -17.14 6.82
C VAL A 142 -2.54 -17.82 8.03
N HIS A 143 -3.24 -18.84 8.53
CA HIS A 143 -2.84 -19.58 9.71
C HIS A 143 -1.69 -20.55 9.42
N ASP A 144 -0.73 -20.58 10.34
CA ASP A 144 0.37 -21.55 10.33
C ASP A 144 0.55 -22.13 11.72
N SER A 145 0.18 -23.41 11.88
CA SER A 145 0.36 -24.14 13.13
C SER A 145 1.84 -24.40 13.47
N ASP A 146 2.74 -24.22 12.51
CA ASP A 146 4.19 -24.40 12.69
C ASP A 146 4.90 -23.08 13.01
N ALA A 147 4.17 -21.95 13.10
CA ALA A 147 4.74 -20.69 13.55
C ALA A 147 5.35 -20.85 14.95
N TRP A 148 6.56 -20.30 15.18
CA TRP A 148 7.30 -20.50 16.44
C TRP A 148 6.57 -19.96 17.68
N PHE A 149 5.59 -19.08 17.47
CA PHE A 149 4.73 -18.49 18.49
C PHE A 149 3.29 -19.04 18.51
N ALA A 150 2.96 -20.06 17.70
CA ALA A 150 1.60 -20.61 17.57
C ALA A 150 1.01 -21.06 18.93
N ASP A 151 1.83 -21.61 19.82
CA ASP A 151 1.41 -22.08 21.15
C ASP A 151 1.52 -21.02 22.26
N GLN A 152 1.82 -19.76 21.94
CA GLN A 152 2.10 -18.70 22.93
C GLN A 152 0.90 -17.81 23.23
N TYR A 153 -0.23 -17.97 22.54
CA TYR A 153 -1.43 -17.19 22.72
C TYR A 153 -2.67 -18.08 22.82
N LYS A 154 -3.71 -17.56 23.47
CA LYS A 154 -4.99 -18.24 23.60
C LYS A 154 -5.87 -18.07 22.37
N GLU A 155 -5.97 -16.83 21.91
CA GLU A 155 -6.82 -16.39 20.81
C GLU A 155 -6.10 -15.28 20.04
N GLU A 156 -6.51 -15.07 18.79
CA GLU A 156 -5.98 -14.02 17.93
C GLU A 156 -7.08 -13.08 17.43
N PHE A 157 -6.71 -11.84 17.12
CA PHE A 157 -7.60 -10.84 16.58
C PHE A 157 -6.95 -10.13 15.39
N ALA A 158 -7.65 -10.07 14.25
CA ALA A 158 -7.31 -9.15 13.18
C ALA A 158 -7.96 -7.78 13.45
N VAL A 159 -7.14 -6.73 13.42
CA VAL A 159 -7.59 -5.35 13.56
C VAL A 159 -7.10 -4.49 12.40
N THR A 160 -8.01 -3.73 11.82
CA THR A 160 -7.71 -2.77 10.75
C THR A 160 -7.74 -1.35 11.30
N VAL A 161 -6.78 -0.54 10.87
CA VAL A 161 -6.79 0.90 11.08
C VAL A 161 -6.83 1.58 9.71
N SER A 162 -7.50 2.72 9.61
CA SER A 162 -7.57 3.45 8.33
C SER A 162 -7.97 4.89 8.51
N ASP A 163 -7.52 5.77 7.61
CA ASP A 163 -8.22 7.02 7.33
C ASP A 163 -9.58 6.77 6.62
N TRP A 164 -10.48 7.74 6.73
CA TRP A 164 -11.83 7.71 6.16
C TRP A 164 -12.25 9.07 5.62
N TYR A 165 -12.91 9.05 4.47
CA TYR A 165 -13.40 10.23 3.76
C TYR A 165 -14.92 10.19 3.65
N HIS A 166 -15.55 11.36 3.76
CA HIS A 166 -17.00 11.50 3.65
C HIS A 166 -17.51 11.56 2.21
N ASN A 167 -16.64 11.95 1.28
CA ASN A 167 -16.91 11.95 -0.16
C ASN A 167 -16.32 10.70 -0.82
N MET A 168 -16.93 10.24 -1.93
CA MET A 168 -16.34 9.18 -2.75
C MET A 168 -15.04 9.67 -3.37
N VAL A 169 -14.10 8.76 -3.61
CA VAL A 169 -12.77 9.14 -4.12
C VAL A 169 -12.84 9.83 -5.50
N GLU A 170 -13.82 9.46 -6.32
CA GLU A 170 -14.05 10.12 -7.61
C GLU A 170 -14.46 11.59 -7.49
N ASP A 171 -15.16 11.95 -6.41
CA ASP A 171 -15.64 13.30 -6.12
C ASP A 171 -14.58 14.16 -5.41
N ILE A 172 -13.57 13.51 -4.82
CA ILE A 172 -12.43 14.18 -4.20
C ILE A 172 -11.52 14.72 -5.30
N THR A 173 -11.57 16.02 -5.50
CA THR A 173 -10.75 16.70 -6.52
C THR A 173 -9.42 17.16 -5.94
N PHE A 174 -8.32 16.73 -6.56
CA PHE A 174 -7.03 17.39 -6.42
C PHE A 174 -7.08 18.83 -6.95
N LEU A 175 -6.20 19.69 -6.44
CA LEU A 175 -6.02 21.05 -6.96
C LEU A 175 -5.77 21.00 -8.48
N ASP A 176 -6.67 21.61 -9.27
CA ASP A 176 -6.61 21.69 -10.73
C ASP A 176 -6.45 23.16 -11.13
N LEU A 177 -5.20 23.57 -11.41
CA LEU A 177 -4.86 24.96 -11.74
C LEU A 177 -5.42 25.38 -13.12
N SER A 178 -5.78 24.43 -13.99
CA SER A 178 -6.33 24.71 -15.33
C SER A 178 -7.77 25.24 -15.29
N LYS A 179 -8.50 24.94 -14.21
CA LYS A 179 -9.91 25.35 -14.06
C LYS A 179 -10.10 26.77 -13.53
N GLY A 180 -9.01 27.51 -13.30
CA GLY A 180 -9.05 28.92 -12.91
C GLY A 180 -9.87 29.16 -11.63
N GLN A 181 -9.20 29.12 -10.47
CA GLN A 181 -9.67 29.68 -9.19
C GLN A 181 -11.20 29.61 -8.99
N ARG A 182 -11.77 28.40 -8.84
CA ARG A 182 -13.22 28.24 -8.66
C ARG A 182 -13.58 28.07 -7.18
N ARG A 183 -14.55 28.90 -6.76
CA ARG A 183 -15.15 29.05 -5.42
C ARG A 183 -15.25 27.75 -4.62
N LEU A 184 -14.56 27.72 -3.48
CA LEU A 184 -14.83 26.81 -2.36
C LEU A 184 -16.16 27.16 -1.66
N PRO A 185 -16.78 26.22 -0.93
CA PRO A 185 -18.00 26.44 -0.15
C PRO A 185 -17.80 27.61 0.82
N SER A 186 -18.84 28.44 0.99
CA SER A 186 -18.79 29.75 1.66
C SER A 186 -18.58 29.74 3.18
N THR A 187 -18.00 28.70 3.77
CA THR A 187 -18.00 28.49 5.23
C THR A 187 -16.61 28.43 5.89
N SER A 188 -15.50 28.31 5.16
CA SER A 188 -14.14 28.36 5.73
C SER A 188 -13.35 29.56 5.22
N SER A 189 -13.44 30.67 5.96
CA SER A 189 -12.83 31.96 5.62
C SER A 189 -11.52 32.20 6.38
N THR A 190 -10.54 31.31 6.26
CA THR A 190 -9.19 31.52 6.82
C THR A 190 -8.14 31.65 5.72
N MET A 191 -7.23 32.62 5.90
CA MET A 191 -6.09 32.88 5.01
C MET A 191 -5.15 31.66 4.87
N LEU A 192 -5.15 30.71 5.81
CA LEU A 192 -4.44 29.43 5.66
C LEU A 192 -5.02 28.54 4.56
N THR A 193 -6.35 28.49 4.40
CA THR A 193 -6.99 27.76 3.28
C THR A 193 -6.57 28.33 1.93
N TRP A 194 -6.28 29.65 1.88
CA TRP A 194 -5.75 30.30 0.69
C TRP A 194 -4.28 29.95 0.41
N ILE A 195 -3.45 29.76 1.44
CA ILE A 195 -2.04 29.41 1.27
C ILE A 195 -1.89 27.92 0.91
N ALA A 196 -2.64 27.03 1.56
CA ALA A 196 -2.69 25.61 1.19
C ALA A 196 -3.22 25.40 -0.25
N ALA A 197 -4.23 26.17 -0.67
CA ALA A 197 -4.73 26.15 -2.06
C ALA A 197 -3.79 26.84 -3.08
N LEU A 198 -2.76 27.56 -2.63
CA LEU A 198 -1.74 28.20 -3.46
C LEU A 198 -0.38 27.47 -3.40
N SER A 199 -0.24 26.43 -2.57
CA SER A 199 0.94 25.59 -2.56
C SER A 199 1.02 24.85 -3.91
N PRO A 200 2.08 25.06 -4.70
CA PRO A 200 2.26 24.40 -6.00
C PRO A 200 2.59 22.89 -5.86
N THR A 201 2.35 22.29 -4.69
CA THR A 201 2.84 20.96 -4.28
C THR A 201 1.86 19.82 -4.57
N GLY A 202 0.59 20.09 -4.84
CA GLY A 202 -0.37 19.02 -5.15
C GLY A 202 -0.98 18.32 -3.92
N ALA A 203 -1.16 19.08 -2.84
CA ALA A 203 -1.74 18.70 -1.56
C ALA A 203 -2.72 17.53 -1.60
N GLU A 204 -2.44 16.51 -0.79
CA GLU A 204 -3.30 15.35 -0.62
C GLU A 204 -4.61 15.74 0.07
N PRO A 205 -5.74 15.11 -0.31
CA PRO A 205 -6.98 15.24 0.43
C PRO A 205 -6.82 14.84 1.89
N ILE A 206 -7.21 15.73 2.80
CA ILE A 206 -7.23 15.44 4.24
C ILE A 206 -8.45 14.55 4.55
N PRO A 207 -8.30 13.44 5.29
CA PRO A 207 -9.43 12.60 5.68
C PRO A 207 -10.33 13.29 6.72
N ASP A 208 -11.58 12.86 6.78
CA ASP A 208 -12.58 13.39 7.72
C ASP A 208 -12.53 12.69 9.08
N SER A 209 -12.07 11.44 9.12
CA SER A 209 -11.89 10.68 10.35
C SER A 209 -10.89 9.52 10.22
N PHE A 210 -10.62 8.85 11.34
CA PHE A 210 -9.82 7.63 11.42
C PHE A 210 -10.65 6.52 12.06
N LEU A 211 -10.60 5.33 11.48
CA LEU A 211 -11.39 4.17 11.89
C LEU A 211 -10.51 3.07 12.47
N PHE A 212 -11.12 2.26 13.31
CA PHE A 212 -10.58 1.02 13.86
C PHE A 212 -11.62 -0.10 13.70
N ASN A 213 -11.31 -1.13 12.90
CA ASN A 213 -12.26 -2.15 12.43
C ASN A 213 -13.47 -1.55 11.71
N ASP A 214 -13.21 -0.59 10.81
CA ASP A 214 -14.26 0.06 10.00
C ASP A 214 -15.39 0.67 10.85
N THR A 215 -15.06 1.12 12.07
CA THR A 215 -15.93 1.83 13.01
C THR A 215 -15.06 2.69 13.95
N ILE A 216 -15.69 3.37 14.90
CA ILE A 216 -15.03 4.00 16.05
C ILE A 216 -15.41 3.30 17.36
N ASN A 217 -14.60 3.45 18.41
CA ASN A 217 -14.88 2.97 19.77
C ASN A 217 -15.08 1.44 19.89
N THR A 218 -14.26 0.68 19.16
CA THR A 218 -14.27 -0.79 19.18
C THR A 218 -13.89 -1.33 20.56
N LYS A 219 -14.51 -2.45 20.95
CA LYS A 219 -14.26 -3.13 22.23
C LYS A 219 -13.89 -4.59 21.98
N ILE A 220 -12.68 -4.98 22.38
CA ILE A 220 -12.18 -6.35 22.32
C ILE A 220 -12.23 -6.92 23.73
N SER A 221 -13.08 -7.91 23.97
CA SER A 221 -13.19 -8.58 25.27
C SER A 221 -11.99 -9.48 25.52
N VAL A 222 -11.39 -9.39 26.71
CA VAL A 222 -10.23 -10.18 27.09
C VAL A 222 -10.36 -10.74 28.50
N GLU A 223 -9.83 -11.94 28.69
CA GLU A 223 -9.63 -12.55 30.01
C GLU A 223 -8.34 -12.02 30.68
N PRO A 224 -8.30 -11.87 32.01
CA PRO A 224 -7.10 -11.46 32.73
C PRO A 224 -5.99 -12.52 32.67
N ASN A 225 -4.74 -12.09 32.81
CA ASN A 225 -3.54 -12.95 32.84
C ASN A 225 -3.47 -13.97 31.67
N THR A 226 -3.82 -13.50 30.48
CA THR A 226 -3.93 -14.28 29.24
C THR A 226 -3.21 -13.55 28.12
N THR A 227 -2.43 -14.30 27.34
CA THR A 227 -1.70 -13.80 26.16
C THR A 227 -2.56 -13.94 24.91
N TYR A 228 -2.61 -12.89 24.10
CA TYR A 228 -3.33 -12.83 22.83
C TYR A 228 -2.40 -12.40 21.71
N LEU A 229 -2.71 -12.82 20.48
CA LEU A 229 -2.07 -12.32 19.26
C LEU A 229 -2.94 -11.24 18.63
N LEU A 230 -2.39 -10.05 18.41
CA LEU A 230 -3.07 -8.95 17.74
C LEU A 230 -2.40 -8.70 16.39
N ARG A 231 -3.15 -8.86 15.30
CA ARG A 231 -2.72 -8.64 13.92
C ARG A 231 -3.21 -7.28 13.45
N ILE A 232 -2.31 -6.31 13.40
CA ILE A 232 -2.62 -4.90 13.13
C ILE A 232 -2.31 -4.62 11.66
N ILE A 233 -3.27 -4.05 10.93
CA ILE A 233 -3.16 -3.78 9.50
C ILE A 233 -3.58 -2.33 9.25
N ASN A 234 -2.71 -1.51 8.66
CA ASN A 234 -3.15 -0.20 8.16
C ASN A 234 -3.68 -0.35 6.73
N THR A 235 -5.01 -0.31 6.61
CA THR A 235 -5.73 -0.42 5.32
C THR A 235 -6.11 0.97 4.77
N GLY A 236 -5.61 2.05 5.37
CA GLY A 236 -5.86 3.45 4.99
C GLY A 236 -5.43 3.79 3.57
N ALA A 237 -5.88 4.92 3.06
CA ALA A 237 -5.52 5.42 1.73
C ALA A 237 -4.28 6.30 1.75
N PHE A 238 -3.95 6.90 2.90
CA PHE A 238 -2.96 7.96 2.98
C PHE A 238 -2.14 7.94 4.29
N VAL A 239 -2.79 7.96 5.44
CA VAL A 239 -2.14 8.42 6.67
C VAL A 239 -1.60 7.23 7.48
N ALA A 240 -0.33 7.29 7.82
CA ALA A 240 0.27 6.37 8.80
C ALA A 240 -0.35 6.59 10.19
N GLN A 241 -0.39 5.54 11.02
CA GLN A 241 -0.93 5.64 12.37
C GLN A 241 0.04 5.05 13.39
N TYR A 242 0.19 5.77 14.51
CA TYR A 242 0.81 5.23 15.72
C TYR A 242 -0.20 4.36 16.45
N PHE A 243 0.24 3.22 16.98
CA PHE A 243 -0.59 2.31 17.76
C PHE A 243 0.07 1.98 19.08
N TYR A 244 -0.68 2.04 20.18
CA TYR A 244 -0.26 1.51 21.47
C TYR A 244 -1.41 1.03 22.33
N ILE A 245 -1.09 0.25 23.36
CA ILE A 245 -2.03 -0.26 24.35
C ILE A 245 -1.75 0.41 25.69
N GLU A 246 -2.74 1.10 26.26
CA GLU A 246 -2.59 1.81 27.53
C GLU A 246 -2.05 0.88 28.62
N ASP A 247 -0.93 1.26 29.23
CA ASP A 247 -0.23 0.52 30.27
C ASP A 247 0.16 -0.93 29.91
N HIS A 248 0.33 -1.27 28.63
CA HIS A 248 0.84 -2.58 28.19
C HIS A 248 1.97 -2.42 27.18
N ASN A 249 3.04 -3.19 27.37
CA ASN A 249 3.98 -3.49 26.29
C ASN A 249 3.50 -4.73 25.53
N PHE A 250 4.05 -4.93 24.35
CA PHE A 250 3.80 -6.10 23.52
C PHE A 250 5.09 -6.54 22.83
N THR A 251 5.09 -7.77 22.32
CA THR A 251 6.23 -8.37 21.63
C THR A 251 5.88 -8.53 20.16
N ILE A 252 6.65 -7.90 19.28
CA ILE A 252 6.54 -8.07 17.83
C ILE A 252 7.02 -9.48 17.47
N VAL A 253 6.22 -10.21 16.70
CA VAL A 253 6.54 -11.58 16.26
C VAL A 253 6.43 -11.77 14.74
N GLU A 254 5.84 -10.80 14.04
CA GLU A 254 5.66 -10.82 12.59
C GLU A 254 5.55 -9.39 12.06
N VAL A 255 6.17 -9.12 10.91
CA VAL A 255 5.91 -7.94 10.07
C VAL A 255 5.64 -8.37 8.65
N ASP A 256 4.55 -7.90 8.05
CA ASP A 256 4.21 -8.15 6.65
C ASP A 256 4.28 -9.65 6.23
N GLY A 257 3.88 -10.58 7.12
CA GLY A 257 3.96 -12.02 6.87
C GLY A 257 5.36 -12.66 7.07
N VAL A 258 6.36 -11.88 7.51
CA VAL A 258 7.69 -12.38 7.90
C VAL A 258 7.75 -12.51 9.42
N PHE A 259 7.96 -13.74 9.91
CA PHE A 259 8.19 -13.96 11.34
C PHE A 259 9.54 -13.36 11.76
N THR A 260 9.56 -12.70 12.92
CA THR A 260 10.74 -12.05 13.49
C THR A 260 11.24 -12.80 14.71
N GLU A 261 12.48 -12.53 15.13
CA GLU A 261 12.83 -12.74 16.53
C GLU A 261 11.93 -11.85 17.43
N PRO A 262 11.57 -12.32 18.63
CA PRO A 262 10.73 -11.54 19.54
C PRO A 262 11.43 -10.24 19.96
N GLU A 263 10.77 -9.11 19.73
CA GLU A 263 11.27 -7.80 20.14
C GLU A 263 10.18 -7.02 20.89
N GLU A 264 10.50 -6.46 22.06
CA GLU A 264 9.53 -5.70 22.85
C GLU A 264 9.35 -4.28 22.31
N ALA A 265 8.10 -3.83 22.23
CA ALA A 265 7.74 -2.48 21.85
C ALA A 265 6.58 -1.98 22.71
N SER A 266 6.46 -0.65 22.78
CA SER A 266 5.34 0.05 23.44
C SER A 266 4.49 0.85 22.46
N VAL A 267 5.07 1.31 21.35
CA VAL A 267 4.40 2.07 20.30
C VAL A 267 4.85 1.55 18.93
N LEU A 268 3.91 1.28 18.04
CA LEU A 268 4.18 0.97 16.63
C LEU A 268 3.95 2.21 15.77
N TYR A 269 4.76 2.38 14.74
CA TYR A 269 4.42 3.21 13.57
C TYR A 269 3.93 2.27 12.46
N VAL A 270 2.67 2.40 12.06
CA VAL A 270 2.04 1.54 11.05
C VAL A 270 1.70 2.39 9.83
N ALA A 271 2.60 2.39 8.84
CA ALA A 271 2.34 3.06 7.58
C ALA A 271 1.25 2.33 6.80
N VAL A 272 0.61 3.02 5.84
CA VAL A 272 -0.38 2.40 4.94
C VAL A 272 0.21 1.13 4.34
N ALA A 273 -0.60 0.07 4.30
CA ALA A 273 -0.30 -1.26 3.83
C ALA A 273 0.65 -2.12 4.67
N GLN A 274 1.26 -1.56 5.72
CA GLN A 274 2.06 -2.33 6.67
C GLN A 274 1.19 -3.13 7.65
N ARG A 275 1.73 -4.26 8.11
CA ARG A 275 1.14 -5.15 9.10
C ARG A 275 2.15 -5.53 10.17
N TYR A 276 1.65 -5.66 11.39
CA TYR A 276 2.39 -6.19 12.54
C TYR A 276 1.54 -7.21 13.26
N SER A 277 2.10 -8.38 13.60
CA SER A 277 1.51 -9.27 14.60
C SER A 277 2.27 -9.12 15.91
N VAL A 278 1.55 -8.84 16.99
CA VAL A 278 2.13 -8.66 18.32
C VAL A 278 1.47 -9.56 19.36
N LEU A 279 2.29 -10.12 20.25
CA LEU A 279 1.82 -10.80 21.45
C LEU A 279 1.70 -9.80 22.59
N PHE A 280 0.55 -9.77 23.25
CA PHE A 280 0.40 -8.99 24.49
C PHE A 280 -0.24 -9.84 25.58
N THR A 281 0.21 -9.65 26.82
CA THR A 281 -0.33 -10.35 27.99
C THR A 281 -1.13 -9.40 28.84
N THR A 282 -2.37 -9.78 29.10
CA THR A 282 -3.30 -9.01 29.91
C THR A 282 -2.95 -9.05 31.39
N LYS A 283 -3.36 -8.02 32.13
CA LYS A 283 -3.14 -7.90 33.57
C LYS A 283 -4.03 -8.81 34.40
N GLU A 284 -3.63 -9.08 35.63
CA GLU A 284 -4.43 -9.89 36.56
C GLU A 284 -5.72 -9.20 37.01
N SER A 285 -5.70 -7.88 37.16
CA SER A 285 -6.83 -7.11 37.70
C SER A 285 -7.86 -6.79 36.61
N THR A 286 -9.13 -7.11 36.87
CA THR A 286 -10.29 -6.74 36.04
C THR A 286 -10.99 -5.47 36.53
N ALA A 287 -10.30 -4.66 37.35
CA ALA A 287 -10.88 -3.46 37.97
C ALA A 287 -11.12 -2.31 36.98
N ARG A 288 -10.39 -2.28 35.85
CA ARG A 288 -10.52 -1.26 34.82
C ARG A 288 -10.38 -1.84 33.42
N ASN A 289 -10.90 -1.11 32.43
CA ASN A 289 -10.62 -1.34 31.02
C ASN A 289 -9.43 -0.46 30.58
N TYR A 290 -8.77 -0.84 29.51
CA TYR A 290 -7.56 -0.18 28.99
C TYR A 290 -7.78 0.29 27.56
N GLY A 291 -7.24 1.46 27.22
CA GLY A 291 -7.31 2.01 25.88
C GLY A 291 -6.45 1.24 24.86
N LEU A 292 -7.03 0.97 23.70
CA LEU A 292 -6.31 0.69 22.45
C LEU A 292 -6.28 1.99 21.66
N VAL A 293 -5.14 2.65 21.61
CA VAL A 293 -5.06 4.02 21.11
C VAL A 293 -4.39 4.03 19.74
N THR A 294 -5.03 4.70 18.78
CA THR A 294 -4.40 5.07 17.52
C THR A 294 -4.25 6.58 17.42
N ILE A 295 -3.17 7.03 16.81
CA ILE A 295 -2.90 8.45 16.57
C ILE A 295 -2.45 8.60 15.12
N ALA A 296 -3.12 9.45 14.36
CA ALA A 296 -2.73 9.77 12.99
C ALA A 296 -1.38 10.51 12.97
N ASP A 297 -0.53 10.17 12.00
CA ASP A 297 0.69 10.91 11.73
C ASP A 297 0.36 12.24 11.07
N GLN A 298 0.16 13.25 11.92
CA GLN A 298 -0.26 14.58 11.48
C GLN A 298 0.80 15.33 10.66
N VAL A 299 2.06 14.87 10.64
CA VAL A 299 3.13 15.49 9.84
C VAL A 299 2.88 15.27 8.34
N LEU A 300 2.15 14.21 7.98
CA LEU A 300 1.73 13.94 6.59
C LEU A 300 0.62 14.89 6.10
N LEU A 301 -0.04 15.63 7.00
CA LEU A 301 -1.19 16.45 6.64
C LEU A 301 -0.75 17.90 6.36
N ASP A 302 -0.99 18.38 5.14
CA ASP A 302 -0.76 19.77 4.72
C ASP A 302 -1.56 20.81 5.54
N GLY A 303 -2.56 20.36 6.27
CA GLY A 303 -3.31 21.14 7.23
C GLY A 303 -4.19 20.25 8.10
N ILE A 304 -4.51 20.73 9.29
CA ILE A 304 -5.33 19.98 10.26
C ILE A 304 -6.59 20.82 10.53
N PRO A 305 -7.77 20.40 10.03
CA PRO A 305 -9.03 21.05 10.36
C PRO A 305 -9.31 20.95 11.86
N ASP A 306 -9.87 22.00 12.46
CA ASP A 306 -10.24 22.02 13.89
C ASP A 306 -11.24 20.91 14.27
N THR A 307 -11.93 20.33 13.29
CA THR A 307 -12.91 19.25 13.45
C THR A 307 -12.30 17.85 13.39
N LEU A 308 -11.06 17.71 12.89
CA LEU A 308 -10.43 16.41 12.70
C LEU A 308 -9.88 15.88 14.02
N VAL A 309 -10.39 14.74 14.46
CA VAL A 309 -9.93 14.05 15.66
C VAL A 309 -8.78 13.11 15.30
N LEU A 310 -7.55 13.52 15.63
CA LEU A 310 -6.33 12.81 15.25
C LEU A 310 -6.06 11.54 16.07
N ASN A 311 -6.62 11.44 17.29
CA ASN A 311 -6.44 10.25 18.12
C ASN A 311 -7.77 9.54 18.37
N GLN A 312 -7.79 8.23 18.25
CA GLN A 312 -8.96 7.40 18.52
C GLN A 312 -8.66 6.46 19.68
N THR A 313 -9.63 6.34 20.59
CA THR A 313 -9.55 5.38 21.70
C THR A 313 -10.56 4.27 21.49
N ASN A 314 -10.04 3.06 21.34
CA ASN A 314 -10.75 1.79 21.37
C ASN A 314 -10.42 1.09 22.70
N TRP A 315 -10.91 -0.12 22.96
CA TRP A 315 -10.84 -0.70 24.29
C TRP A 315 -10.48 -2.17 24.32
N LEU A 316 -9.51 -2.52 25.16
CA LEU A 316 -9.41 -3.84 25.78
C LEU A 316 -10.39 -3.89 26.95
N GLN A 317 -11.47 -4.65 26.78
CA GLN A 317 -12.52 -4.81 27.77
C GLN A 317 -12.23 -6.02 28.67
N TYR A 318 -11.73 -5.73 29.87
CA TYR A 318 -11.55 -6.72 30.95
C TYR A 318 -12.85 -6.95 31.73
N ASN A 319 -13.66 -5.91 31.88
CA ASN A 319 -14.89 -5.97 32.64
C ASN A 319 -15.95 -5.04 32.03
N PRO A 320 -17.07 -5.59 31.51
CA PRO A 320 -18.12 -4.78 30.89
C PRO A 320 -18.85 -3.86 31.89
N SER A 321 -18.72 -4.08 33.20
CA SER A 321 -19.31 -3.24 34.26
C SER A 321 -18.37 -2.16 34.77
N ALA A 322 -17.08 -2.20 34.43
CA ALA A 322 -16.12 -1.15 34.77
C ALA A 322 -16.26 0.05 33.82
N SER A 323 -15.81 1.24 34.26
CA SER A 323 -15.82 2.43 33.42
C SER A 323 -14.80 2.33 32.27
N PHE A 324 -15.07 3.09 31.21
CA PHE A 324 -14.17 3.32 30.08
C PHE A 324 -13.59 4.74 30.25
N ASP A 325 -12.62 4.86 31.16
CA ASP A 325 -12.07 6.15 31.58
C ASP A 325 -11.21 6.77 30.48
N ALA A 326 -11.37 8.07 30.21
CA ALA A 326 -10.63 8.76 29.17
C ALA A 326 -9.11 8.55 29.31
N VAL A 327 -8.48 8.14 28.20
CA VAL A 327 -7.03 7.92 28.16
C VAL A 327 -6.32 9.26 28.06
N ASN A 328 -5.31 9.46 28.92
CA ASN A 328 -4.44 10.63 28.81
C ASN A 328 -3.38 10.36 27.73
N VAL A 329 -3.62 10.83 26.51
CA VAL A 329 -2.68 10.68 25.39
C VAL A 329 -1.53 11.68 25.55
N THR A 330 -0.34 11.20 25.89
CA THR A 330 0.84 12.04 26.15
C THR A 330 1.96 11.91 25.11
N LEU A 331 1.77 11.09 24.07
CA LEU A 331 2.80 10.87 23.05
C LEU A 331 3.04 12.15 22.24
N ASN A 332 4.31 12.56 22.13
CA ASN A 332 4.71 13.67 21.28
C ASN A 332 5.11 13.15 19.89
N ILE A 333 4.13 12.99 19.01
CA ILE A 333 4.36 12.45 17.67
C ILE A 333 5.14 13.37 16.74
N VAL A 334 5.19 14.68 17.02
CA VAL A 334 5.83 15.66 16.12
C VAL A 334 7.33 15.71 16.38
N ASP A 335 7.72 15.82 17.65
CA ASP A 335 9.14 16.00 17.97
C ASP A 335 9.85 14.67 18.25
N GLU A 336 9.14 13.65 18.77
CA GLU A 336 9.79 12.42 19.23
C GLU A 336 9.65 11.26 18.25
N ASN A 337 8.63 11.27 17.37
CA ASN A 337 8.25 10.15 16.50
C ASN A 337 8.47 8.78 17.19
N PRO A 338 7.67 8.47 18.22
CA PRO A 338 8.00 7.42 19.20
C PRO A 338 7.80 5.99 18.67
N GLY A 339 7.56 5.82 17.37
CA GLY A 339 7.34 4.51 16.76
C GLY A 339 8.58 3.63 16.84
N PHE A 340 8.37 2.35 17.10
CA PHE A 340 9.43 1.35 17.04
C PHE A 340 10.12 1.34 15.67
N ASP A 341 11.45 1.34 15.65
CA ASP A 341 12.25 1.26 14.42
C ASP A 341 12.29 -0.17 13.87
N ASP A 342 11.38 -0.46 12.92
CA ASP A 342 11.25 -1.74 12.23
C ASP A 342 12.51 -2.19 11.46
N TYR A 343 13.42 -1.28 11.09
CA TYR A 343 14.69 -1.62 10.44
C TYR A 343 15.60 -2.45 11.36
N SER A 344 15.41 -2.34 12.68
CA SER A 344 16.18 -3.09 13.68
C SER A 344 15.72 -4.53 13.87
N LEU A 345 14.56 -4.91 13.33
CA LEU A 345 14.03 -6.28 13.46
C LEU A 345 14.91 -7.28 12.72
N VAL A 346 15.00 -8.48 13.30
CA VAL A 346 15.73 -9.60 12.71
C VAL A 346 14.72 -10.67 12.28
N PRO A 347 14.67 -11.09 11.00
CA PRO A 347 13.83 -12.21 10.58
C PRO A 347 14.20 -13.50 11.32
N TYR A 348 13.19 -14.28 11.71
CA TYR A 348 13.38 -15.49 12.51
C TYR A 348 14.23 -16.56 11.80
N ASP A 349 14.08 -16.68 10.48
CA ASP A 349 14.83 -17.62 9.63
C ASP A 349 16.25 -17.16 9.30
N LYS A 350 16.61 -15.90 9.64
CA LYS A 350 17.95 -15.32 9.48
C LYS A 350 18.51 -15.49 8.07
N GLU A 351 17.68 -15.20 7.06
CA GLU A 351 18.20 -15.12 5.70
C GLU A 351 19.31 -14.06 5.63
N PRO A 352 20.52 -14.43 5.18
CA PRO A 352 21.63 -13.49 5.14
C PRO A 352 21.41 -12.42 4.07
N LEU A 353 22.03 -11.26 4.28
CA LEU A 353 22.11 -10.20 3.27
C LEU A 353 22.48 -10.78 1.89
N PHE A 354 21.71 -10.43 0.86
CA PHE A 354 22.08 -10.73 -0.52
C PHE A 354 23.26 -9.86 -0.93
N GLU A 355 24.44 -10.46 -1.07
CA GLU A 355 25.66 -9.74 -1.44
C GLU A 355 25.80 -9.56 -2.96
N ASN A 356 26.60 -8.57 -3.36
CA ASN A 356 27.03 -8.34 -4.74
C ASN A 356 25.87 -8.21 -5.75
N PRO A 357 25.02 -7.16 -5.63
CA PRO A 357 23.93 -6.96 -6.57
C PRO A 357 24.47 -6.82 -8.01
N THR A 358 23.85 -7.57 -8.92
CA THR A 358 24.21 -7.60 -10.35
C THR A 358 23.40 -6.61 -11.17
N LYS A 359 22.24 -6.18 -10.66
CA LYS A 359 21.43 -5.07 -11.18
C LYS A 359 21.24 -4.04 -10.08
N VAL A 360 21.52 -2.78 -10.39
CA VAL A 360 21.20 -1.64 -9.52
C VAL A 360 20.22 -0.74 -10.25
N ILE A 361 19.10 -0.45 -9.61
CA ILE A 361 18.02 0.40 -10.12
C ILE A 361 17.91 1.61 -9.19
N ASN A 362 18.17 2.80 -9.72
CA ASN A 362 18.05 4.05 -8.98
C ASN A 362 16.71 4.70 -9.32
N LEU A 363 15.94 5.04 -8.30
CA LEU A 363 14.63 5.64 -8.41
C LEU A 363 14.57 6.88 -7.51
N THR A 364 14.55 8.06 -8.13
CA THR A 364 14.36 9.33 -7.43
C THR A 364 12.89 9.70 -7.45
N ILE A 365 12.29 9.84 -6.28
CA ILE A 365 10.89 10.26 -6.07
C ILE A 365 10.83 11.78 -6.16
N SER A 366 9.89 12.32 -6.91
CA SER A 366 9.57 13.74 -6.88
C SER A 366 8.10 13.99 -7.17
N MET A 367 7.61 15.14 -6.71
CA MET A 367 6.25 15.64 -6.97
C MET A 367 6.31 16.87 -7.86
N GLY A 368 5.31 17.06 -8.72
CA GLY A 368 5.28 18.21 -9.61
C GLY A 368 3.98 18.39 -10.37
N ILE A 369 3.84 19.53 -11.04
CA ILE A 369 2.65 19.86 -11.84
C ILE A 369 3.02 19.83 -13.33
N LEU A 370 2.17 19.19 -14.15
CA LEU A 370 2.32 19.16 -15.61
C LEU A 370 1.49 20.26 -16.29
N ASP A 371 1.64 20.42 -17.61
CA ASP A 371 1.05 21.52 -18.40
C ASP A 371 -0.48 21.56 -18.41
N ASN A 372 -1.13 20.48 -18.00
CA ASN A 372 -2.56 20.41 -17.76
C ASN A 372 -2.99 20.96 -16.39
N GLY A 373 -2.05 21.47 -15.59
CA GLY A 373 -2.29 22.09 -14.29
C GLY A 373 -2.63 21.12 -13.16
N LYS A 374 -2.40 19.81 -13.35
CA LYS A 374 -2.64 18.77 -12.34
C LYS A 374 -1.34 18.30 -11.69
N PRO A 375 -1.38 17.86 -10.42
CA PRO A 375 -0.24 17.24 -9.77
C PRO A 375 0.02 15.83 -10.30
N TYR A 376 1.29 15.46 -10.36
CA TYR A 376 1.83 14.17 -10.74
C TYR A 376 3.01 13.83 -9.84
N ALA A 377 3.26 12.54 -9.72
CA ALA A 377 4.36 11.96 -9.00
C ALA A 377 5.26 11.22 -10.00
N PHE A 378 6.56 11.23 -9.74
CA PHE A 378 7.57 10.82 -10.70
C PHE A 378 8.59 9.88 -10.07
N PHE A 379 9.05 8.95 -10.88
CA PHE A 379 10.38 8.36 -10.75
C PHE A 379 11.28 8.92 -11.83
N ASN A 380 12.44 9.48 -11.46
CA ASN A 380 13.45 9.95 -12.42
C ASN A 380 12.86 10.89 -13.51
N ASP A 381 12.03 11.86 -13.09
CA ASP A 381 11.30 12.80 -13.97
C ASP A 381 10.24 12.15 -14.89
N GLN A 382 9.88 10.89 -14.65
CA GLN A 382 8.88 10.14 -15.40
C GLN A 382 7.71 9.68 -14.52
N THR A 383 6.50 10.07 -14.91
CA THR A 383 5.26 9.65 -14.25
C THR A 383 4.66 8.43 -14.94
N TYR A 384 4.21 7.46 -14.15
CA TYR A 384 3.60 6.24 -14.68
C TYR A 384 2.33 6.55 -15.47
N THR A 385 2.28 6.09 -16.72
CA THR A 385 1.11 6.15 -17.58
C THR A 385 0.76 4.74 -18.02
N ARG A 386 -0.47 4.32 -17.69
CA ARG A 386 -0.96 2.97 -18.02
C ARG A 386 -0.77 2.65 -19.51
N PRO A 387 -0.23 1.47 -19.86
CA PRO A 387 -0.11 1.03 -21.25
C PRO A 387 -1.51 0.75 -21.85
N LYS A 388 -1.58 0.51 -23.15
CA LYS A 388 -2.84 0.07 -23.82
C LYS A 388 -3.13 -1.42 -23.68
N VAL A 389 -2.12 -2.19 -23.28
CA VAL A 389 -2.17 -3.63 -23.06
C VAL A 389 -1.56 -3.88 -21.68
N PRO A 390 -2.20 -4.67 -20.80
CA PRO A 390 -1.60 -5.04 -19.53
C PRO A 390 -0.18 -5.61 -19.72
N SER A 391 0.74 -5.20 -18.86
CA SER A 391 2.17 -5.53 -18.99
C SER A 391 2.43 -7.04 -19.01
N LEU A 392 1.67 -7.83 -18.23
CA LEU A 392 1.73 -9.31 -18.27
C LEU A 392 1.35 -9.84 -19.66
N TYR A 393 0.28 -9.34 -20.27
CA TYR A 393 -0.15 -9.81 -21.59
C TYR A 393 0.80 -9.37 -22.71
N THR A 394 1.42 -8.19 -22.57
CA THR A 394 2.54 -7.79 -23.42
C THR A 394 3.67 -8.82 -23.33
N ALA A 395 4.11 -9.13 -22.11
CA ALA A 395 5.20 -10.07 -21.89
C ALA A 395 4.89 -11.48 -22.41
N LEU A 396 3.66 -11.96 -22.27
CA LEU A 396 3.25 -13.29 -22.73
C LEU A 396 3.11 -13.39 -24.25
N THR A 397 2.89 -12.28 -24.94
CA THR A 397 2.64 -12.27 -26.40
C THR A 397 3.82 -11.78 -27.24
N ALA A 398 4.78 -11.06 -26.63
CA ALA A 398 5.94 -10.50 -27.33
C ALA A 398 7.03 -11.53 -27.73
N GLY A 399 6.92 -12.78 -27.26
CA GLY A 399 7.95 -13.79 -27.52
C GLY A 399 9.31 -13.37 -26.95
N GLU A 400 10.38 -13.50 -27.74
CA GLU A 400 11.74 -13.12 -27.33
C GLU A 400 11.89 -11.61 -27.08
N GLU A 401 11.08 -10.75 -27.73
CA GLU A 401 11.13 -9.30 -27.52
C GLU A 401 10.66 -8.90 -26.10
N ALA A 402 10.04 -9.82 -25.35
CA ALA A 402 9.66 -9.60 -23.96
C ALA A 402 10.87 -9.27 -23.05
N THR A 403 12.10 -9.60 -23.46
CA THR A 403 13.32 -9.23 -22.72
C THR A 403 13.75 -7.78 -22.96
N ASN A 404 13.10 -7.05 -23.86
CA ASN A 404 13.44 -5.67 -24.19
C ASN A 404 12.48 -4.71 -23.47
N GLU A 405 13.01 -3.91 -22.54
CA GLU A 405 12.24 -2.94 -21.74
C GLU A 405 11.34 -2.03 -22.60
N ALA A 406 11.77 -1.71 -23.84
CA ALA A 406 11.02 -0.84 -24.74
C ALA A 406 9.62 -1.37 -25.10
N VAL A 407 9.38 -2.69 -25.12
CA VAL A 407 8.05 -3.23 -25.50
C VAL A 407 6.97 -2.87 -24.49
N TYR A 408 7.36 -2.58 -23.25
CA TYR A 408 6.45 -2.23 -22.16
C TYR A 408 6.10 -0.74 -22.12
N GLY A 409 6.71 0.08 -22.99
CA GLY A 409 6.36 1.47 -23.19
C GLY A 409 7.37 2.45 -22.60
N GLU A 410 7.31 3.70 -23.08
CA GLU A 410 8.20 4.78 -22.65
C GLU A 410 7.82 5.34 -21.26
N TYR A 411 6.58 5.12 -20.81
CA TYR A 411 6.00 5.83 -19.66
C TYR A 411 5.55 4.88 -18.54
N THR A 412 5.96 3.62 -18.56
CA THR A 412 5.56 2.60 -17.58
C THR A 412 6.61 2.30 -16.51
N ASN A 413 7.75 3.00 -16.56
CA ASN A 413 8.88 2.80 -15.64
C ASN A 413 9.26 1.31 -15.56
N SER A 414 9.49 0.71 -16.73
CA SER A 414 9.66 -0.74 -16.86
C SER A 414 11.11 -1.18 -16.75
N PHE A 415 11.36 -2.18 -15.91
CA PHE A 415 12.68 -2.79 -15.71
C PHE A 415 12.59 -4.29 -15.97
N VAL A 416 13.38 -4.80 -16.90
CA VAL A 416 13.48 -6.24 -17.16
C VAL A 416 14.60 -6.83 -16.31
N LEU A 417 14.27 -7.88 -15.57
CA LEU A 417 15.17 -8.59 -14.67
C LEU A 417 15.48 -9.98 -15.21
N ASN A 418 16.75 -10.39 -15.08
CA ASN A 418 17.14 -11.77 -15.39
C ASN A 418 16.73 -12.71 -14.25
N HIS A 419 16.50 -13.97 -14.58
CA HIS A 419 16.19 -14.99 -13.57
C HIS A 419 17.37 -15.17 -12.62
N LEU A 420 17.07 -15.13 -11.32
CA LEU A 420 18.00 -15.23 -10.17
C LEU A 420 19.02 -14.09 -10.09
N GLU A 421 18.71 -12.95 -10.71
CA GLU A 421 19.50 -11.74 -10.57
C GLU A 421 19.34 -11.18 -9.14
N VAL A 422 20.45 -10.80 -8.51
CA VAL A 422 20.39 -10.04 -7.25
C VAL A 422 20.19 -8.59 -7.61
N VAL A 423 19.01 -8.05 -7.28
CA VAL A 423 18.59 -6.70 -7.62
C VAL A 423 18.72 -5.81 -6.39
N GLU A 424 19.35 -4.65 -6.57
CA GLU A 424 19.36 -3.56 -5.59
C GLU A 424 18.53 -2.40 -6.12
N VAL A 425 17.55 -1.95 -5.33
CA VAL A 425 16.74 -0.76 -5.63
C VAL A 425 17.13 0.32 -4.63
N VAL A 426 17.63 1.44 -5.16
CA VAL A 426 17.98 2.63 -4.36
C VAL A 426 16.88 3.67 -4.56
N LEU A 427 16.10 3.91 -3.52
CA LEU A 427 15.07 4.94 -3.49
C LEU A 427 15.67 6.20 -2.88
N THR A 428 15.64 7.31 -3.61
CA THR A 428 15.98 8.63 -3.07
C THR A 428 14.72 9.46 -3.06
N ASN A 429 14.33 9.96 -1.89
CA ASN A 429 13.18 10.83 -1.76
C ASN A 429 13.61 12.28 -1.96
N ASN A 430 13.06 12.95 -2.97
CA ASN A 430 13.22 14.39 -3.20
C ASN A 430 11.89 15.13 -2.94
N ASP A 431 11.09 14.59 -2.03
CA ASP A 431 9.87 15.17 -1.48
C ASP A 431 9.97 15.30 0.05
N GLY A 432 9.28 16.31 0.59
CA GLY A 432 9.24 16.59 2.02
C GLY A 432 8.28 15.70 2.81
N GLY A 433 7.46 14.89 2.14
CA GLY A 433 6.62 13.85 2.74
C GLY A 433 7.35 12.50 2.81
N SER A 434 6.81 11.58 3.60
CA SER A 434 7.26 10.18 3.62
C SER A 434 6.37 9.32 2.71
N HIS A 435 6.92 8.24 2.16
CA HIS A 435 6.21 7.39 1.20
C HIS A 435 6.34 5.90 1.55
N PRO A 436 5.23 5.18 1.85
CA PRO A 436 5.24 3.73 1.97
C PRO A 436 5.30 3.10 0.58
N PHE A 437 6.44 2.51 0.19
CA PHE A 437 6.59 1.77 -1.05
C PHE A 437 6.32 0.29 -0.86
N HIS A 438 5.41 -0.23 -1.69
CA HIS A 438 5.06 -1.63 -1.77
C HIS A 438 5.69 -2.28 -3.01
N TYR A 439 6.16 -3.52 -2.85
CA TYR A 439 6.56 -4.37 -3.97
C TYR A 439 5.70 -5.64 -4.03
N HIS A 440 5.05 -5.87 -5.16
CA HIS A 440 4.29 -7.09 -5.40
C HIS A 440 5.24 -8.30 -5.59
N GLY A 441 4.75 -9.51 -5.28
CA GLY A 441 5.42 -10.76 -5.62
C GLY A 441 6.60 -11.16 -4.73
N HIS A 442 7.07 -10.27 -3.85
CA HIS A 442 8.32 -10.43 -3.11
C HIS A 442 8.27 -9.81 -1.71
N ASN A 443 9.01 -10.40 -0.78
CA ASN A 443 9.54 -9.68 0.37
C ASN A 443 10.98 -9.26 0.07
N PHE A 444 11.27 -7.97 0.11
CA PHE A 444 12.63 -7.44 -0.08
C PHE A 444 13.36 -7.30 1.25
N GLN A 445 14.68 -7.38 1.22
CA GLN A 445 15.56 -7.01 2.32
C GLN A 445 15.70 -5.49 2.39
N VAL A 446 15.42 -4.88 3.55
CA VAL A 446 15.70 -3.46 3.81
C VAL A 446 17.15 -3.36 4.28
N VAL A 447 18.04 -2.97 3.37
CA VAL A 447 19.50 -2.99 3.56
C VAL A 447 20.01 -1.70 4.20
N SER A 448 19.34 -0.58 3.90
CA SER A 448 19.63 0.72 4.50
C SER A 448 18.38 1.58 4.50
N ARG A 449 18.23 2.43 5.51
CA ARG A 449 17.25 3.51 5.57
C ARG A 449 17.89 4.70 6.26
N PHE A 450 17.68 5.89 5.70
CA PHE A 450 18.17 7.12 6.29
C PHE A 450 17.25 8.31 6.01
N PRO A 451 16.83 9.08 7.04
CA PRO A 451 16.98 8.79 8.47
C PRO A 451 16.14 7.58 8.94
N SER A 452 16.52 6.99 10.08
CA SER A 452 15.73 5.94 10.75
C SER A 452 14.49 6.52 11.44
N TYR A 453 13.52 5.67 11.83
CA TYR A 453 12.43 6.11 12.72
C TYR A 453 12.99 6.63 14.06
N GLY A 454 12.31 7.61 14.65
CA GLY A 454 12.75 8.36 15.82
C GLY A 454 12.81 9.87 15.58
N GLU A 455 13.40 10.61 16.52
CA GLU A 455 13.45 12.10 16.55
C GLU A 455 13.92 12.71 15.22
N ASP A 456 14.87 12.06 14.53
CA ASP A 456 15.46 12.59 13.30
C ASP A 456 14.69 12.24 12.02
N PHE A 457 13.62 11.43 12.08
CA PHE A 457 12.92 10.93 10.90
C PHE A 457 12.39 12.04 9.98
N TYR A 458 11.80 13.08 10.58
CA TYR A 458 11.27 14.25 9.87
C TYR A 458 12.25 15.43 9.83
N SER A 459 13.48 15.27 10.33
CA SER A 459 14.46 16.37 10.46
C SER A 459 14.89 16.99 9.13
N LEU A 460 14.77 16.24 8.02
CA LEU A 460 15.17 16.67 6.68
C LEU A 460 14.00 17.21 5.83
N SER A 461 12.76 17.23 6.35
CA SER A 461 11.56 17.54 5.55
C SER A 461 11.59 18.91 4.89
N ASP A 462 12.26 19.90 5.51
CA ASP A 462 12.42 21.27 5.02
C ASP A 462 13.75 21.50 4.26
N ASP A 463 14.57 20.48 4.06
CA ASP A 463 15.85 20.62 3.37
C ASP A 463 15.63 20.84 1.86
N VAL A 464 16.58 21.50 1.20
CA VAL A 464 16.52 21.82 -0.24
C VAL A 464 17.26 20.78 -1.07
N SER A 465 18.02 19.89 -0.43
CA SER A 465 18.80 18.85 -1.11
C SER A 465 18.58 17.49 -0.46
N PRO A 466 18.12 16.48 -1.21
CA PRO A 466 17.85 15.17 -0.65
C PRO A 466 19.15 14.47 -0.28
N SER A 467 19.10 13.68 0.79
CA SER A 467 20.19 12.81 1.21
C SER A 467 20.18 11.53 0.39
N ALA A 468 20.78 11.58 -0.81
CA ALA A 468 20.95 10.41 -1.65
C ALA A 468 21.91 9.38 -1.02
N PHE A 469 21.67 8.11 -1.25
CA PHE A 469 22.55 7.03 -0.80
C PHE A 469 23.92 7.10 -1.51
N ASP A 470 25.02 7.04 -0.74
CA ASP A 470 26.37 6.92 -1.27
C ASP A 470 26.96 5.52 -0.99
N PRO A 471 27.16 4.68 -2.03
CA PRO A 471 27.72 3.34 -1.85
C PRO A 471 29.17 3.33 -1.36
N ASN A 472 29.87 4.47 -1.33
CA ASN A 472 31.22 4.59 -0.78
C ASN A 472 31.24 5.18 0.64
N ASN A 473 30.11 5.70 1.12
CA ASN A 473 30.02 6.40 2.40
C ASN A 473 28.68 6.07 3.09
N HIS A 474 28.54 4.81 3.51
CA HIS A 474 27.37 4.33 4.24
C HIS A 474 27.79 3.54 5.49
N THR A 475 26.86 3.39 6.42
CA THR A 475 27.02 2.50 7.58
C THR A 475 27.06 1.04 7.12
N ALA A 476 27.73 0.18 7.89
CA ALA A 476 27.77 -1.24 7.58
C ALA A 476 26.36 -1.82 7.49
N PHE A 477 26.09 -2.60 6.44
CA PHE A 477 24.81 -3.27 6.25
C PHE A 477 24.58 -4.33 7.33
N PRO A 478 23.31 -4.60 7.70
CA PRO A 478 22.99 -5.64 8.66
C PRO A 478 23.29 -7.03 8.09
N THR A 479 23.73 -7.94 8.95
CA THR A 479 24.00 -9.33 8.56
C THR A 479 22.73 -10.07 8.13
N TYR A 480 21.62 -9.80 8.83
CA TYR A 480 20.29 -10.34 8.59
C TYR A 480 19.31 -9.17 8.48
N PRO A 481 19.22 -8.53 7.30
CA PRO A 481 18.31 -7.41 7.11
C PRO A 481 16.86 -7.84 7.34
N ILE A 482 16.02 -6.95 7.91
CA ILE A 482 14.59 -7.20 7.95
C ILE A 482 14.05 -7.39 6.52
N ARG A 483 13.11 -8.33 6.37
CA ARG A 483 12.39 -8.55 5.12
C ARG A 483 10.93 -8.18 5.30
N ARG A 484 10.36 -7.54 4.28
CA ARG A 484 8.94 -7.15 4.24
C ARG A 484 8.54 -6.75 2.82
N ASP A 485 7.24 -6.50 2.59
CA ASP A 485 6.73 -6.06 1.28
C ASP A 485 6.38 -4.56 1.23
N VAL A 486 6.37 -3.83 2.35
CA VAL A 486 6.14 -2.38 2.39
C VAL A 486 7.19 -1.66 3.24
N VAL A 487 7.90 -0.67 2.69
CA VAL A 487 8.89 0.15 3.42
C VAL A 487 8.57 1.62 3.31
N VAL A 488 8.77 2.38 4.40
CA VAL A 488 8.65 3.84 4.33
C VAL A 488 9.98 4.45 3.93
N VAL A 489 9.95 5.22 2.85
CA VAL A 489 11.05 6.08 2.43
C VAL A 489 10.94 7.40 3.20
N PRO A 490 11.94 7.78 4.01
CA PRO A 490 11.89 8.99 4.82
C PRO A 490 11.83 10.27 3.97
N PRO A 491 11.28 11.37 4.50
CA PRO A 491 11.34 12.71 3.89
C PRO A 491 12.76 13.09 3.52
N MET A 492 12.96 13.55 2.29
CA MET A 492 14.28 13.99 1.78
C MET A 492 15.43 12.98 2.00
N GLY A 493 15.10 11.71 2.26
CA GLY A 493 16.03 10.66 2.66
C GLY A 493 16.23 9.59 1.59
N ASN A 494 16.66 8.41 2.01
CA ASN A 494 16.82 7.26 1.11
C ASN A 494 16.53 5.92 1.79
N VAL A 495 16.25 4.92 0.95
CA VAL A 495 16.16 3.51 1.32
C VAL A 495 16.87 2.67 0.26
N VAL A 496 17.58 1.62 0.69
CA VAL A 496 18.20 0.63 -0.19
C VAL A 496 17.56 -0.73 0.07
N LEU A 497 17.03 -1.33 -0.99
CA LEU A 497 16.35 -2.62 -0.97
C LEU A 497 17.13 -3.66 -1.77
N ARG A 498 17.09 -4.92 -1.35
CA ARG A 498 17.59 -6.05 -2.15
C ARG A 498 16.61 -7.19 -2.22
N PHE A 499 16.53 -7.84 -3.37
CA PHE A 499 15.78 -9.08 -3.56
C PHE A 499 16.42 -9.94 -4.66
N ILE A 500 16.04 -11.20 -4.72
CA ILE A 500 16.41 -12.11 -5.81
C ILE A 500 15.23 -12.19 -6.77
N ALA A 501 15.50 -12.04 -8.06
CA ALA A 501 14.53 -12.23 -9.13
C ALA A 501 14.22 -13.74 -9.37
N ASP A 502 13.62 -14.42 -8.38
CA ASP A 502 13.28 -15.86 -8.39
C ASP A 502 11.80 -16.23 -8.60
N ASN A 503 10.93 -15.25 -8.79
CA ASN A 503 9.50 -15.36 -9.04
C ASN A 503 9.10 -14.74 -10.40
N PRO A 504 9.25 -15.47 -11.53
CA PRO A 504 8.95 -14.96 -12.87
C PRO A 504 7.51 -14.44 -12.99
N GLY A 505 7.37 -13.16 -13.34
CA GLY A 505 6.12 -12.44 -13.26
C GLY A 505 6.25 -10.99 -13.69
N VAL A 506 5.14 -10.27 -13.72
CA VAL A 506 5.09 -8.81 -13.81
C VAL A 506 4.62 -8.25 -12.46
N TRP A 507 5.48 -7.47 -11.81
CA TRP A 507 5.27 -7.01 -10.45
C TRP A 507 5.21 -5.48 -10.40
N ALA A 508 4.16 -4.95 -9.77
CA ALA A 508 4.04 -3.53 -9.52
C ALA A 508 4.94 -3.13 -8.33
N PHE A 509 5.60 -1.99 -8.45
CA PHE A 509 6.36 -1.36 -7.38
C PHE A 509 5.90 0.09 -7.25
N HIS A 510 5.23 0.45 -6.16
CA HIS A 510 4.55 1.75 -6.09
C HIS A 510 4.42 2.29 -4.66
N CYS A 511 4.21 3.60 -4.55
CA CYS A 511 3.78 4.19 -3.29
C CYS A 511 2.34 3.73 -2.98
N HIS A 512 2.09 3.33 -1.75
CA HIS A 512 0.79 2.83 -1.30
C HIS A 512 -0.12 3.94 -0.75
N ILE A 513 0.35 5.19 -0.73
CA ILE A 513 -0.55 6.35 -0.66
C ILE A 513 -1.34 6.38 -1.99
N ASP A 514 -2.64 6.12 -1.90
CA ASP A 514 -3.53 5.93 -3.06
C ASP A 514 -3.54 7.17 -3.97
N TRP A 515 -3.37 8.35 -3.36
CA TRP A 515 -3.22 9.64 -4.03
C TRP A 515 -1.95 9.71 -4.90
N HIS A 516 -0.82 9.25 -4.38
CA HIS A 516 0.46 9.24 -5.09
C HIS A 516 0.48 8.19 -6.20
N MET A 517 -0.15 7.03 -5.96
CA MET A 517 -0.34 6.01 -6.99
C MET A 517 -1.16 6.57 -8.17
N ARG A 518 -2.26 7.28 -7.88
CA ARG A 518 -3.08 7.96 -8.90
C ARG A 518 -2.31 9.04 -9.67
N GLN A 519 -1.38 9.71 -9.00
CA GLN A 519 -0.49 10.70 -9.59
C GLN A 519 0.67 10.07 -10.39
N GLY A 520 0.79 8.73 -10.38
CA GLY A 520 1.72 7.98 -11.23
C GLY A 520 3.02 7.54 -10.55
N LEU A 521 3.05 7.45 -9.21
CA LEU A 521 4.23 7.00 -8.46
C LEU A 521 4.39 5.48 -8.46
N ALA A 522 4.64 4.92 -9.66
CA ALA A 522 4.75 3.49 -9.88
C ALA A 522 5.85 3.11 -10.89
N ALA A 523 6.34 1.89 -10.75
CA ALA A 523 7.23 1.19 -11.65
C ALA A 523 6.74 -0.23 -11.93
N THR A 524 7.21 -0.80 -13.03
CA THR A 524 6.86 -2.15 -13.47
C THR A 524 8.12 -3.00 -13.54
N PHE A 525 8.20 -4.06 -12.75
CA PHE A 525 9.29 -5.02 -12.80
C PHE A 525 8.84 -6.24 -13.59
N ILE A 526 9.56 -6.55 -14.68
CA ILE A 526 9.29 -7.68 -15.55
C ILE A 526 10.36 -8.72 -15.30
N GLU A 527 9.99 -9.75 -14.56
CA GLU A 527 10.91 -10.71 -14.03
C GLU A 527 10.97 -11.97 -14.88
N ALA A 528 12.16 -12.27 -15.40
CA ALA A 528 12.45 -13.46 -16.18
C ALA A 528 11.37 -13.78 -17.24
N PRO A 529 11.07 -12.86 -18.17
CA PRO A 529 9.87 -12.95 -19.02
C PRO A 529 9.81 -14.23 -19.87
N LEU A 530 10.97 -14.75 -20.30
CA LEU A 530 11.04 -16.01 -21.04
C LEU A 530 10.76 -17.26 -20.17
N GLU A 531 11.03 -17.18 -18.87
CA GLU A 531 10.65 -18.23 -17.91
C GLU A 531 9.19 -18.13 -17.54
N MET A 532 8.69 -16.91 -17.35
CA MET A 532 7.28 -16.62 -17.13
C MET A 532 6.39 -17.19 -18.25
N GLN A 533 6.75 -16.97 -19.52
CA GLN A 533 6.06 -17.52 -20.71
C GLN A 533 5.92 -19.06 -20.71
N LYS A 534 6.80 -19.78 -19.99
CA LYS A 534 6.77 -21.26 -19.92
C LYS A 534 5.85 -21.77 -18.82
N ARG A 535 5.49 -20.93 -17.85
CA ARG A 535 4.83 -21.33 -16.61
C ARG A 535 3.40 -20.80 -16.51
N ILE A 536 3.16 -19.59 -17.03
CA ILE A 536 1.87 -18.92 -16.90
C ILE A 536 0.96 -19.29 -18.07
N SER A 537 -0.29 -19.63 -17.75
CA SER A 537 -1.38 -19.80 -18.69
C SER A 537 -2.54 -18.94 -18.23
N VAL A 538 -2.92 -17.94 -19.02
CA VAL A 538 -3.99 -17.00 -18.69
C VAL A 538 -5.36 -17.67 -18.90
N PRO A 539 -6.25 -17.73 -17.88
CA PRO A 539 -7.60 -18.24 -18.02
C PRO A 539 -8.51 -17.41 -18.94
N ASP A 540 -9.58 -18.03 -19.46
CA ASP A 540 -10.47 -17.41 -20.46
C ASP A 540 -11.22 -16.15 -19.97
N ASP A 541 -11.54 -16.08 -18.67
CA ASP A 541 -12.25 -14.95 -18.06
C ASP A 541 -11.41 -13.66 -18.02
N HIS A 542 -10.07 -13.76 -18.00
CA HIS A 542 -9.19 -12.61 -18.20
C HIS A 542 -9.37 -11.97 -19.57
N PHE A 543 -9.39 -12.79 -20.64
CA PHE A 543 -9.60 -12.29 -21.99
C PHE A 543 -11.03 -11.76 -22.16
N ALA A 544 -12.02 -12.37 -21.49
CA ALA A 544 -13.38 -11.85 -21.44
C ALA A 544 -13.43 -10.46 -20.79
N ALA A 545 -12.75 -10.26 -19.65
CA ALA A 545 -12.66 -8.97 -18.98
C ALA A 545 -12.03 -7.90 -19.88
N CYS A 546 -10.93 -8.20 -20.58
CA CYS A 546 -10.33 -7.27 -21.54
C CYS A 546 -11.28 -6.91 -22.68
N LYS A 547 -11.96 -7.90 -23.24
CA LYS A 547 -12.94 -7.69 -24.33
C LYS A 547 -14.10 -6.82 -23.87
N ALA A 548 -14.62 -7.04 -22.66
CA ALA A 548 -15.70 -6.25 -22.07
C ALA A 548 -15.24 -4.81 -21.79
N ALA A 549 -14.00 -4.62 -21.34
CA ALA A 549 -13.40 -3.31 -21.12
C ALA A 549 -12.99 -2.57 -22.42
N GLY A 550 -13.01 -3.25 -23.58
CA GLY A 550 -12.50 -2.70 -24.84
C GLY A 550 -10.98 -2.47 -24.83
N ILE A 551 -10.25 -3.26 -24.04
CA ILE A 551 -8.80 -3.19 -23.86
C ILE A 551 -8.15 -4.33 -24.65
N SER A 552 -7.01 -4.04 -25.29
CA SER A 552 -6.25 -5.07 -25.99
C SER A 552 -5.50 -5.96 -25.00
N TYR A 553 -5.50 -7.26 -25.24
CA TYR A 553 -4.74 -8.25 -24.47
C TYR A 553 -3.58 -8.85 -25.27
N GLU A 554 -3.21 -8.25 -26.39
CA GLU A 554 -2.04 -8.63 -27.20
C GLU A 554 -1.29 -7.39 -27.68
N GLY A 555 0.02 -7.55 -27.88
CA GLY A 555 0.89 -6.52 -28.43
C GLY A 555 1.73 -5.80 -27.37
N ASN A 556 2.53 -4.84 -27.83
CA ASN A 556 3.31 -3.96 -26.96
C ASN A 556 2.42 -2.95 -26.21
N ALA A 557 3.03 -2.04 -25.44
CA ALA A 557 2.30 -0.98 -24.73
C ALA A 557 1.47 -0.02 -25.61
N ALA A 558 1.69 -0.01 -26.93
CA ALA A 558 0.88 0.72 -27.91
C ALA A 558 -0.23 -0.12 -28.56
N ALA A 559 -0.39 -1.38 -28.15
CA ALA A 559 -1.21 -2.41 -28.78
C ALA A 559 -0.77 -2.78 -30.21
N ASN A 560 0.53 -2.70 -30.50
CA ASN A 560 1.11 -3.16 -31.76
C ASN A 560 1.53 -4.62 -31.65
N THR A 561 0.97 -5.47 -32.52
CA THR A 561 1.22 -6.92 -32.57
C THR A 561 2.16 -7.34 -33.71
N LYS A 562 2.59 -6.39 -34.55
CA LYS A 562 3.46 -6.68 -35.72
C LYS A 562 4.90 -6.30 -35.48
N ASP A 563 5.11 -5.11 -34.92
CA ASP A 563 6.43 -4.59 -34.55
C ASP A 563 6.34 -4.14 -33.10
N TYR A 564 6.87 -4.96 -32.20
CA TYR A 564 6.79 -4.73 -30.75
C TYR A 564 7.64 -3.53 -30.30
N LEU A 565 8.56 -3.03 -31.14
CA LEU A 565 9.36 -1.85 -30.85
C LEU A 565 8.74 -0.55 -31.39
N ASP A 566 7.70 -0.64 -32.22
CA ASP A 566 6.92 0.53 -32.67
C ASP A 566 5.85 0.89 -31.63
N LEU A 567 6.19 1.87 -30.79
CA LEU A 567 5.33 2.44 -29.76
C LEU A 567 4.44 3.60 -30.26
N LYS A 568 4.27 3.75 -31.58
CA LYS A 568 3.42 4.81 -32.13
C LYS A 568 1.98 4.66 -31.64
N GLY A 569 1.54 5.65 -30.86
CA GLY A 569 0.19 5.70 -30.33
C GLY A 569 0.04 5.09 -28.93
N GLN A 570 1.13 4.75 -28.24
CA GLN A 570 1.09 4.51 -26.80
C GLN A 570 0.46 5.68 -26.04
N ASN A 571 -0.09 5.40 -24.86
CA ASN A 571 -0.56 6.44 -23.96
C ASN A 571 0.63 7.29 -23.50
N LYS A 572 0.40 8.59 -23.28
CA LYS A 572 1.43 9.54 -22.86
C LYS A 572 0.92 10.38 -21.70
N PRO A 573 1.79 10.77 -20.76
CA PRO A 573 1.42 11.74 -19.74
C PRO A 573 1.19 13.11 -20.36
N ALA A 574 0.67 14.04 -19.53
CA ALA A 574 0.70 15.45 -19.85
C ALA A 574 2.15 15.94 -20.03
N ARG A 575 2.36 17.09 -20.67
CA ARG A 575 3.73 17.55 -20.95
C ARG A 575 4.29 18.28 -19.73
N PRO A 576 5.62 18.29 -19.55
CA PRO A 576 6.24 19.18 -18.58
C PRO A 576 5.88 20.65 -18.85
N VAL A 577 5.70 21.43 -17.79
CA VAL A 577 5.51 22.88 -17.90
C VAL A 577 6.75 23.50 -18.56
N PRO A 578 6.62 24.33 -19.61
CA PRO A 578 7.76 24.95 -20.28
C PRO A 578 8.65 25.74 -19.32
N ALA A 579 9.97 25.63 -19.46
CA ALA A 579 10.90 26.43 -18.68
C ALA A 579 10.80 27.92 -19.04
N GLY A 580 10.69 28.79 -18.02
CA GLY A 580 10.65 30.25 -18.17
C GLY A 580 9.23 30.83 -18.33
N PHE A 581 9.15 32.16 -18.49
CA PHE A 581 7.87 32.82 -18.71
C PHE A 581 7.45 32.72 -20.18
N GLU A 582 6.21 32.28 -20.43
CA GLU A 582 5.61 32.49 -21.75
C GLU A 582 5.54 33.99 -22.09
N ALA A 583 5.50 34.33 -23.38
CA ALA A 583 5.38 35.73 -23.81
C ALA A 583 4.22 36.47 -23.12
N ARG A 584 3.11 35.78 -22.85
CA ARG A 584 1.97 36.32 -22.10
C ARG A 584 2.29 36.62 -20.64
N GLY A 585 3.07 35.75 -19.99
CA GLY A 585 3.58 35.96 -18.62
C GLY A 585 4.55 37.13 -18.54
N ILE A 586 5.45 37.27 -19.53
CA ILE A 586 6.35 38.42 -19.64
C ILE A 586 5.54 39.73 -19.76
N VAL A 587 4.54 39.76 -20.65
CA VAL A 587 3.67 40.93 -20.82
C VAL A 587 2.92 41.24 -19.52
N ALA A 588 2.33 40.25 -18.85
CA ALA A 588 1.62 40.44 -17.59
C ALA A 588 2.55 41.00 -16.49
N LEU A 589 3.75 40.47 -16.34
CA LEU A 589 4.75 40.96 -15.39
C LEU A 589 5.12 42.42 -15.66
N VAL A 590 5.38 42.76 -16.92
CA VAL A 590 5.70 44.14 -17.34
C VAL A 590 4.57 45.09 -16.98
N PHE A 591 3.32 44.75 -17.28
CA PHE A 591 2.17 45.60 -16.94
C PHE A 591 1.93 45.71 -15.43
N SER A 592 2.16 44.64 -14.66
CA SER A 592 2.11 44.68 -13.19
C SER A 592 3.18 45.62 -12.61
N CYS A 593 4.41 45.57 -13.13
CA CYS A 593 5.47 46.51 -12.75
C CYS A 593 5.09 47.96 -13.08
N ILE A 594 4.53 48.21 -14.27
CA ILE A 594 4.05 49.55 -14.66
C ILE A 594 2.94 50.02 -13.70
N ALA A 595 1.96 49.16 -13.39
CA ALA A 595 0.87 49.51 -12.49
C ALA A 595 1.38 49.84 -11.07
N ALA A 596 2.34 49.07 -10.57
CA ALA A 596 2.99 49.34 -9.28
C ALA A 596 3.71 50.70 -9.27
N LEU A 597 4.47 51.00 -10.33
CA LEU A 597 5.16 52.29 -10.46
C LEU A 597 4.18 53.47 -10.55
N VAL A 598 3.09 53.32 -11.30
CA VAL A 598 2.03 54.34 -11.39
C VAL A 598 1.34 54.52 -10.04
N GLY A 599 1.06 53.43 -9.31
CA GLY A 599 0.49 53.49 -7.97
C GLY A 599 1.39 54.22 -6.98
N LEU A 600 2.70 53.92 -6.99
CA LEU A 600 3.69 54.63 -6.17
C LEU A 600 3.78 56.12 -6.53
N ALA A 601 3.76 56.46 -7.83
CA ALA A 601 3.79 57.84 -8.29
C ALA A 601 2.53 58.61 -7.86
N ALA A 602 1.36 57.97 -7.86
CA ALA A 602 0.10 58.57 -7.42
C ALA A 602 0.04 58.78 -5.89
N ILE A 603 0.75 57.97 -5.10
CA ILE A 603 0.88 58.17 -3.64
C ILE A 603 1.88 59.28 -3.31
N ALA A 604 2.92 59.44 -4.15
CA ALA A 604 3.96 60.45 -3.97
C ALA A 604 3.55 61.86 -4.42
N TRP A 605 2.48 61.98 -5.22
CA TRP A 605 1.87 63.24 -5.66
C TRP A 605 0.77 63.66 -4.69
#